data_AF-A0A645IJH2-F1
#
_entry.id   AF-A0A645IJH2-F1
#
_cell.length_a   1.000
_cell.length_b   1.000
_cell.length_c   1.000
_cell.angle_alpha   90.00
_cell.angle_beta   90.00
_cell.angle_gamma   90.00
#
_symmetry.space_group_name_H-M   'P 1'
#
loop_
_entity.id
_entity.type
_entity.pdbx_description
1 polymer ?
#
loop_
_entity_poly.entity_id
_entity_poly.type
_entity_poly.pdbx_seq_one_letter_code
_entity_poly.pdbx_strand_id
1 'polypeptide(L)'
;MNYQNKGTTSGLLNMLRPAYPETGLLFLENGTGVVGEAVDIGSITSIQLTGSNSFYNEEGVLKISLLPPPSALVPGTANSEGALRKYFAEAMEEGRYINVTAGGIQTGAGQVTAVGYGVAVIGEKTIFSTCAVEKISI
;
A
#
# COMPACT_ATOMS: atom_id res chain seq x y z
N MET A 1 -8.88 8.88 3.49
CA MET A 1 -7.91 8.48 2.43
C MET A 1 -7.88 9.57 1.37
N ASN A 2 -6.71 9.91 0.80
CA ASN A 2 -6.56 10.95 -0.23
C ASN A 2 -6.27 10.29 -1.59
N TYR A 3 -7.04 10.63 -2.62
CA TYR A 3 -6.89 10.09 -3.98
C TYR A 3 -6.26 11.11 -4.95
N GLN A 4 -5.66 10.62 -6.04
CA GLN A 4 -5.39 11.46 -7.21
C GLN A 4 -6.75 12.05 -7.67
N ASN A 5 -6.92 13.39 -7.60
CA ASN A 5 -8.14 14.19 -7.83
C ASN A 5 -8.91 14.72 -6.60
N LYS A 6 -8.31 14.81 -5.40
CA LYS A 6 -8.90 15.52 -4.24
C LYS A 6 -10.21 14.92 -3.70
N GLY A 7 -10.56 13.69 -4.08
CA GLY A 7 -11.62 12.92 -3.41
C GLY A 7 -11.17 12.48 -2.02
N THR A 8 -12.11 12.44 -1.07
CA THR A 8 -11.89 11.86 0.26
C THR A 8 -12.89 10.74 0.49
N THR A 9 -12.45 9.65 1.11
CA THR A 9 -13.34 8.63 1.68
C THR A 9 -12.93 8.29 3.12
N SER A 10 -13.92 7.81 3.88
CA SER A 10 -13.85 7.30 5.24
C SER A 10 -14.58 5.96 5.35
N GLY A 11 -13.90 4.96 5.91
CA GLY A 11 -14.47 3.64 6.21
C GLY A 11 -13.46 2.77 6.98
N LEU A 12 -13.91 1.64 7.51
CA LEU A 12 -13.04 0.63 8.12
C LEU A 12 -12.36 -0.17 7.01
N LEU A 13 -11.04 -0.25 7.09
CA LEU A 13 -10.23 -0.97 6.12
C LEU A 13 -10.47 -2.48 6.29
N ASN A 14 -10.97 -3.14 5.26
CA ASN A 14 -11.27 -4.57 5.31
C ASN A 14 -10.18 -5.40 4.62
N MET A 15 -10.10 -5.33 3.28
CA MET A 15 -9.27 -6.27 2.51
C MET A 15 -8.86 -5.70 1.14
N LEU A 16 -7.62 -5.98 0.72
CA LEU A 16 -7.22 -5.98 -0.69
C LEU A 16 -7.43 -7.41 -1.20
N ARG A 17 -8.53 -7.69 -1.92
CA ARG A 17 -8.81 -9.06 -2.39
C ARG A 17 -8.03 -9.37 -3.68
N PRO A 18 -7.31 -10.50 -3.76
CA PRO A 18 -7.07 -11.16 -5.03
C PRO A 18 -8.29 -12.06 -5.30
N ALA A 19 -9.32 -11.53 -5.92
CA ALA A 19 -10.34 -12.35 -6.53
C ALA A 19 -10.46 -11.89 -7.98
N TYR A 20 -9.79 -12.61 -8.87
CA TYR A 20 -10.02 -12.52 -10.30
C TYR A 20 -11.55 -12.47 -10.54
N PRO A 21 -12.08 -11.50 -11.30
CA PRO A 21 -11.38 -10.61 -12.23
C PRO A 21 -11.02 -9.21 -11.67
N GLU A 22 -11.27 -8.91 -10.40
CA GLU A 22 -11.18 -7.55 -9.83
C GLU A 22 -9.90 -7.31 -9.01
N THR A 23 -8.75 -7.69 -9.57
CA THR A 23 -7.44 -7.38 -8.97
C THR A 23 -7.18 -5.88 -9.07
N GLY A 24 -7.27 -5.17 -7.94
CA GLY A 24 -7.04 -3.74 -7.90
C GLY A 24 -7.97 -2.94 -7.00
N LEU A 25 -8.88 -3.56 -6.25
CA LEU A 25 -9.80 -2.83 -5.36
C LEU A 25 -9.47 -3.03 -3.87
N LEU A 26 -9.40 -1.93 -3.14
CA LEU A 26 -9.44 -1.87 -1.69
C LEU A 26 -10.89 -1.63 -1.23
N PHE A 27 -11.42 -2.57 -0.46
CA PHE A 27 -12.78 -2.46 0.06
C PHE A 27 -12.79 -1.80 1.44
N LEU A 28 -13.72 -0.86 1.62
CA LEU A 28 -14.00 -0.20 2.88
C LEU A 28 -15.35 -0.68 3.41
N GLU A 29 -15.35 -1.20 4.64
CA GLU A 29 -16.55 -1.58 5.37
C GLU A 29 -17.08 -0.39 6.18
N ASN A 30 -18.40 -0.33 6.32
CA ASN A 30 -19.04 0.52 7.30
C ASN A 30 -18.98 -0.11 8.71
N GLY A 31 -19.43 0.60 9.73
CA GLY A 31 -19.42 0.12 11.13
C GLY A 31 -20.27 -1.12 11.41
N THR A 32 -20.97 -1.67 10.41
CA THR A 32 -21.75 -2.92 10.51
C THR A 32 -21.09 -4.10 9.77
N GLY A 33 -19.86 -3.93 9.26
CA GLY A 33 -19.14 -4.98 8.52
C GLY A 33 -19.65 -5.19 7.09
N VAL A 34 -20.40 -4.23 6.54
CA VAL A 34 -20.88 -4.27 5.16
C VAL A 34 -19.95 -3.42 4.31
N VAL A 35 -19.42 -3.99 3.22
CA VAL A 35 -18.63 -3.25 2.23
C VAL A 35 -19.48 -2.12 1.65
N GLY A 36 -19.12 -0.88 1.98
CA GLY A 36 -19.80 0.32 1.52
C GLY A 36 -19.15 0.93 0.29
N GLU A 37 -17.83 0.75 0.14
CA GLU A 37 -17.07 1.33 -0.97
C GLU A 37 -15.93 0.41 -1.43
N ALA A 38 -15.57 0.53 -2.70
CA ALA A 38 -14.43 -0.14 -3.32
C ALA A 38 -13.56 0.91 -4.01
N VAL A 39 -12.25 0.79 -3.83
CA VAL A 39 -11.29 1.83 -4.18
C VAL A 39 -10.21 1.25 -5.06
N ASP A 40 -10.03 1.77 -6.27
CA ASP A 40 -8.93 1.34 -7.14
C ASP A 40 -7.56 1.68 -6.54
N ILE A 41 -6.78 0.65 -6.20
CA ILE A 41 -5.39 0.72 -5.69
C ILE A 41 -4.49 1.44 -6.69
N GLY A 42 -4.73 1.30 -8.00
CA GLY A 42 -4.00 2.04 -9.02
C GLY A 42 -4.18 3.56 -8.91
N SER A 43 -5.32 3.99 -8.36
CA SER A 43 -5.66 5.39 -8.11
C SER A 43 -5.25 5.88 -6.71
N ILE A 44 -4.76 4.98 -5.84
CA ILE A 44 -4.27 5.30 -4.51
C ILE A 44 -2.79 5.69 -4.60
N THR A 45 -2.48 6.94 -4.31
CA THR A 45 -1.08 7.34 -4.09
C THR A 45 -0.59 6.84 -2.73
N SER A 46 -1.35 7.15 -1.67
CA SER A 46 -1.06 6.71 -0.31
C SER A 46 -2.30 6.70 0.59
N ILE A 47 -2.24 5.87 1.62
CA ILE A 47 -3.21 5.79 2.70
C ILE A 47 -2.48 6.06 3.99
N GLN A 48 -2.87 7.12 4.68
CA GLN A 48 -2.32 7.45 5.99
C GLN A 48 -3.43 7.35 7.04
N LEU A 49 -3.22 6.50 8.04
CA LEU A 49 -4.08 6.42 9.23
C LEU A 49 -3.75 7.56 10.19
N THR A 50 -4.79 8.19 10.74
CA THR A 50 -4.68 9.25 11.73
C THR A 50 -5.07 8.77 13.12
N GLY A 51 -4.68 9.52 14.15
CA GLY A 51 -4.96 9.17 15.55
C GLY A 51 -4.17 7.95 16.01
N SER A 52 -4.78 7.10 16.83
CA SER A 52 -4.21 5.86 17.38
C SER A 52 -4.37 4.63 16.47
N ASN A 53 -4.97 4.78 15.29
CA ASN A 53 -5.18 3.67 14.37
C ASN A 53 -3.86 3.12 13.80
N SER A 54 -3.82 1.82 13.57
CA SER A 54 -2.67 1.08 13.02
C SER A 54 -3.16 0.02 12.03
N PHE A 55 -2.37 -0.19 10.96
CA PHE A 55 -2.57 -1.31 10.04
C PHE A 55 -2.22 -2.66 10.69
N TYR A 56 -1.60 -2.66 11.86
CA TYR A 56 -1.29 -3.86 12.63
C TYR A 56 -2.30 -4.05 13.77
N ASN A 57 -2.62 -5.30 14.10
CA ASN A 57 -3.38 -5.64 15.31
C ASN A 57 -2.46 -5.64 16.55
N GLU A 58 -3.02 -5.88 17.72
CA GLU A 58 -2.26 -5.90 18.99
C GLU A 58 -1.19 -7.01 19.04
N GLU A 59 -1.30 -8.01 18.17
CA GLU A 59 -0.34 -9.12 18.01
C GLU A 59 0.76 -8.80 16.98
N GLY A 60 0.76 -7.60 16.38
CA GLY A 60 1.72 -7.22 15.35
C GLY A 60 1.45 -7.85 13.98
N VAL A 61 0.25 -8.37 13.74
CA VAL A 61 -0.17 -8.94 12.46
C VAL A 61 -0.81 -7.85 11.60
N LEU A 62 -0.38 -7.74 10.34
CA LEU A 62 -0.95 -6.82 9.38
C LEU A 62 -2.43 -7.17 9.12
N LYS A 63 -3.32 -6.22 9.38
CA LYS A 63 -4.79 -6.37 9.23
C LYS A 63 -5.24 -6.49 7.77
N ILE A 64 -4.37 -6.14 6.82
CA ILE A 64 -4.64 -6.29 5.40
C ILE A 64 -3.81 -7.42 4.80
N SER A 65 -4.47 -8.21 3.96
CA SER A 65 -3.76 -9.12 3.06
C SER A 65 -3.22 -8.32 1.87
N LEU A 66 -1.94 -8.49 1.55
CA LEU A 66 -1.32 -7.88 0.38
C LEU A 66 -1.41 -8.83 -0.83
N LEU A 67 -1.43 -8.26 -2.03
CA LEU A 67 -1.48 -9.05 -3.26
C LEU A 67 -0.14 -9.75 -3.52
N PRO A 68 -0.14 -11.03 -3.94
CA PRO A 68 1.06 -11.68 -4.42
C PRO A 68 1.53 -11.04 -5.75
N PRO A 69 2.82 -11.15 -6.10
CA PRO A 69 3.30 -10.71 -7.41
C PRO A 69 2.57 -11.46 -8.55
N PRO A 70 2.32 -10.79 -9.71
CA PRO A 70 1.68 -11.42 -10.84
C PRO A 70 2.54 -12.56 -11.40
N SER A 71 1.86 -13.61 -11.87
CA SER A 71 2.50 -14.74 -12.54
C SER A 71 3.07 -14.28 -13.89
N ALA A 72 4.41 -14.16 -13.94
CA ALA A 72 5.25 -13.82 -15.09
C ALA A 72 4.88 -12.53 -15.84
N LEU A 73 5.82 -11.59 -15.88
CA LEU A 73 5.72 -10.44 -16.78
C LEU A 73 5.95 -10.87 -18.21
N VAL A 74 5.32 -10.16 -19.14
CA VAL A 74 5.59 -10.33 -20.58
C VAL A 74 7.09 -10.09 -20.81
N PRO A 75 7.83 -11.08 -21.35
CA PRO A 75 9.25 -10.93 -21.62
C PRO A 75 9.53 -9.68 -22.47
N GLY A 76 10.58 -8.93 -22.10
CA GLY A 76 10.95 -7.67 -22.80
C GLY A 76 10.28 -6.41 -22.27
N THR A 77 9.46 -6.49 -21.22
CA THR A 77 8.91 -5.30 -20.53
C THR A 77 9.77 -4.88 -19.34
N ALA A 78 9.91 -3.57 -19.14
CA ALA A 78 10.58 -3.04 -17.96
C ALA A 78 9.72 -3.29 -16.72
N ASN A 79 10.25 -4.03 -15.76
CA ASN A 79 9.56 -4.36 -14.51
C ASN A 79 9.85 -3.33 -13.40
N SER A 80 9.39 -2.08 -13.58
CA SER A 80 9.62 -1.03 -12.59
C SER A 80 9.01 -1.37 -11.22
N GLU A 81 7.81 -1.97 -11.22
CA GLU A 81 7.14 -2.42 -9.99
C GLU A 81 7.98 -3.44 -9.24
N GLY A 82 8.46 -4.49 -9.92
CA GLY A 82 9.20 -5.55 -9.26
C GLY A 82 10.58 -5.12 -8.78
N ALA A 83 11.22 -4.15 -9.45
CA ALA A 83 12.46 -3.55 -8.98
C ALA A 83 12.23 -2.77 -7.68
N LEU A 84 11.20 -1.93 -7.61
CA LEU A 84 10.82 -1.21 -6.39
C LEU A 84 10.42 -2.15 -5.27
N ARG A 85 9.59 -3.15 -5.58
CA ARG A 85 9.16 -4.17 -4.62
C ARG A 85 10.35 -4.93 -4.04
N LYS A 86 11.33 -5.30 -4.87
CA LYS A 86 12.58 -5.91 -4.41
C LYS A 86 13.36 -4.98 -3.49
N TYR A 87 13.54 -3.72 -3.87
CA TYR A 87 14.25 -2.74 -3.04
C TYR A 87 13.59 -2.56 -1.67
N PHE A 88 12.26 -2.46 -1.61
CA PHE A 88 11.53 -2.32 -0.35
C PHE A 88 11.58 -3.59 0.50
N ALA A 89 11.56 -4.78 -0.12
CA ALA A 89 11.74 -6.05 0.60
C ALA A 89 13.13 -6.11 1.26
N GLU A 90 14.18 -5.74 0.54
CA GLU A 90 15.54 -5.65 1.10
C GLU A 90 15.61 -4.60 2.22
N ALA A 91 15.01 -3.43 2.03
CA ALA A 91 14.97 -2.38 3.06
C ALA A 91 14.22 -2.83 4.33
N MET A 92 13.15 -3.63 4.17
CA MET A 92 12.40 -4.24 5.27
C MET A 92 13.25 -5.26 6.03
N GLU A 93 13.91 -6.17 5.32
CA GLU A 93 14.78 -7.19 5.92
C GLU A 93 15.96 -6.56 6.69
N GLU A 94 16.51 -5.47 6.18
CA GLU A 94 17.60 -4.73 6.82
C GLU A 94 17.14 -3.76 7.92
N GLY A 95 15.83 -3.56 8.10
CA GLY A 95 15.29 -2.58 9.05
C GLY A 95 15.67 -1.13 8.70
N ARG A 96 15.92 -0.83 7.42
CA ARG A 96 16.33 0.51 6.96
C ARG A 96 15.20 1.52 7.15
N TYR A 97 15.54 2.68 7.70
CA TYR A 97 14.68 3.85 7.65
C TYR A 97 14.80 4.47 6.27
N ILE A 98 13.66 4.65 5.61
CA ILE A 98 13.59 5.30 4.31
C ILE A 98 12.51 6.38 4.34
N ASN A 99 12.62 7.31 3.42
CA ASN A 99 11.61 8.30 3.17
C ASN A 99 11.21 8.25 1.70
N VAL A 100 9.91 8.13 1.45
CA VAL A 100 9.36 7.92 0.11
C VAL A 100 8.54 9.15 -0.28
N THR A 101 8.77 9.63 -1.50
CA THR A 101 7.85 10.56 -2.16
C THR A 101 7.03 9.77 -3.16
N ALA A 102 5.71 9.77 -2.97
CA ALA A 102 4.76 9.14 -3.88
C ALA A 102 3.64 10.13 -4.23
N GLY A 103 3.39 10.31 -5.54
CA GLY A 103 2.41 11.26 -6.09
C GLY A 103 2.44 12.64 -5.44
N GLY A 104 3.64 13.23 -5.32
CA GLY A 104 3.86 14.55 -4.74
C GLY A 104 3.76 14.65 -3.21
N ILE A 105 3.50 13.54 -2.51
CA ILE A 105 3.38 13.50 -1.04
C ILE A 105 4.54 12.69 -0.46
N GLN A 106 5.17 13.23 0.60
CA GLN A 106 6.23 12.56 1.33
C GLN A 106 5.64 11.77 2.50
N THR A 107 5.95 10.46 2.59
CA THR A 107 5.41 9.54 3.60
C THR A 107 5.93 9.79 5.02
N GLY A 108 7.01 10.59 5.14
CA GLY A 108 7.83 10.68 6.34
C GLY A 108 8.87 9.55 6.39
N ALA A 109 9.91 9.74 7.21
CA ALA A 109 10.94 8.72 7.42
C ALA A 109 10.42 7.60 8.32
N GLY A 110 10.56 6.35 7.88
CA GLY A 110 10.17 5.18 8.67
C GLY A 110 10.70 3.89 8.06
N GLN A 111 10.59 2.80 8.82
CA GLN A 111 10.95 1.48 8.35
C GLN A 111 9.88 0.92 7.42
N VAL A 112 10.30 0.20 6.39
CA VAL A 112 9.37 -0.63 5.63
C VAL A 112 8.96 -1.81 6.50
N THR A 113 7.66 -2.03 6.69
CA THR A 113 7.15 -3.08 7.59
C THR A 113 6.38 -4.17 6.84
N ALA A 114 5.88 -3.87 5.64
CA ALA A 114 5.28 -4.86 4.76
C ALA A 114 5.38 -4.41 3.30
N VAL A 115 5.45 -5.38 2.39
CA VAL A 115 5.60 -5.17 0.96
C VAL A 115 4.76 -6.20 0.20
N GLY A 116 4.05 -5.75 -0.82
CA GLY A 116 3.25 -6.59 -1.70
C GLY A 116 3.23 -6.06 -3.12
N TYR A 117 2.53 -6.74 -4.03
CA TYR A 117 2.40 -6.25 -5.39
C TYR A 117 1.70 -4.90 -5.44
N GLY A 118 2.36 -3.91 -6.03
CA GLY A 118 1.81 -2.56 -6.20
C GLY A 118 1.79 -1.69 -4.94
N VAL A 119 2.17 -2.20 -3.75
CA VAL A 119 2.07 -1.46 -2.48
C VAL A 119 3.20 -1.78 -1.50
N ALA A 120 3.53 -0.81 -0.65
CA ALA A 120 4.41 -1.01 0.51
C ALA A 120 3.91 -0.20 1.72
N VAL A 121 4.34 -0.61 2.91
CA VAL A 121 3.94 -0.03 4.19
C VAL A 121 5.17 0.57 4.88
N ILE A 122 5.09 1.83 5.29
CA ILE A 122 6.07 2.51 6.15
C ILE A 122 5.51 2.70 7.55
N GLY A 123 6.29 2.28 8.54
CA GLY A 123 5.87 2.21 9.94
C GLY A 123 4.60 1.37 10.08
N GLU A 124 3.63 1.88 10.81
CA GLU A 124 2.36 1.17 11.03
C GLU A 124 1.13 1.86 10.45
N LYS A 125 1.34 3.03 9.81
CA LYS A 125 0.24 3.96 9.50
C LYS A 125 0.22 4.43 8.07
N THR A 126 1.24 4.13 7.26
CA THR A 126 1.30 4.63 5.89
C THR A 126 1.44 3.49 4.91
N ILE A 127 0.46 3.32 4.03
CA ILE A 127 0.58 2.52 2.81
C ILE A 127 0.81 3.48 1.65
N PHE A 128 1.64 3.11 0.69
CA PHE A 128 1.75 3.83 -0.57
C PHE A 128 1.80 2.87 -1.75
N SER A 129 1.37 3.37 -2.91
CA SER A 129 1.47 2.63 -4.16
C SER A 129 2.90 2.69 -4.68
N THR A 130 3.48 1.53 -4.99
CA THR A 130 4.82 1.45 -5.60
C THR A 130 4.82 2.04 -7.01
N CYS A 131 3.68 2.03 -7.71
CA CYS A 131 3.53 2.66 -9.01
C CYS A 131 3.55 4.19 -8.95
N ALA A 132 3.27 4.78 -7.79
CA ALA A 132 3.27 6.22 -7.58
C ALA A 132 4.60 6.75 -7.02
N VAL A 133 5.60 5.89 -6.77
CA VAL A 133 6.89 6.28 -6.19
C VAL A 133 7.70 7.10 -7.19
N GLU A 134 8.08 8.29 -6.76
CA GLU A 134 8.89 9.24 -7.53
C GLU A 134 10.34 9.25 -7.03
N LYS A 135 10.54 9.11 -5.70
CA LYS A 135 11.84 9.20 -5.06
C LYS A 135 11.90 8.40 -3.76
N ILE A 136 13.07 7.81 -3.51
CA ILE A 136 13.43 7.18 -2.25
C ILE A 136 14.71 7.86 -1.73
N SER A 137 14.73 8.22 -0.45
CA SER A 137 15.92 8.74 0.25
C SER A 137 16.17 7.95 1.54
N ILE A 138 17.43 7.81 1.90
CA ILE A 138 17.93 7.13 3.11
C ILE A 138 18.37 8.20 4.10
#